data_AF-A0AAW2XK20-F1
#
_entry.id   AF-A0AAW2XK20-F1
#
_cell.length_a   1.000
_cell.length_b   1.000
_cell.length_c   1.000
_cell.angle_alpha   90.00
_cell.angle_beta   90.00
_cell.angle_gamma   90.00
#
_symmetry.space_group_name_H-M   'P 1'
#
loop_
_entity.id
_entity.type
_entity.pdbx_description
1 polymer ?
#
loop_
_entity_poly.entity_id
_entity_poly.type
_entity_poly.pdbx_seq_one_letter_code
_entity_poly.pdbx_strand_id
1 'polypeptide(L)' 'MWAFARNYVNQRLGDCNLVHSTNRPYGENLAKGSGEFTGRAAVELWVREKPFYDYASNSCVGGEWALHAGGVA' A
#
# COMPACT_ATOMS: atom_id res chain seq x y z
N MET A 1 -8.68 -6.43 12.11
CA MET A 1 -7.91 -5.53 11.22
C MET A 1 -6.66 -4.93 11.88
N TRP A 2 -6.75 -4.05 12.89
CA TRP A 2 -5.57 -3.40 13.49
C TRP A 2 -4.49 -4.35 14.02
N ALA A 3 -4.89 -5.33 14.86
CA ALA A 3 -3.96 -6.32 15.39
C ALA A 3 -3.29 -7.13 14.27
N PHE A 4 -4.04 -7.44 13.21
CA PHE A 4 -3.52 -8.10 12.01
C PHE A 4 -2.46 -7.24 11.32
N ALA A 5 -2.77 -5.98 11.00
CA ALA A 5 -1.85 -5.06 10.32
C ALA A 5 -0.56 -4.85 11.11
N ARG A 6 -0.66 -4.63 12.43
CA ARG A 6 0.50 -4.48 13.32
C ARG A 6 1.38 -5.73 13.33
N ASN A 7 0.77 -6.91 13.47
CA ASN A 7 1.52 -8.17 13.48
C ASN A 7 2.18 -8.44 12.13
N TYR A 8 1.50 -8.12 11.02
CA TYR A 8 2.04 -8.34 9.69
C TYR A 8 3.23 -7.42 9.39
N VAL A 9 3.13 -6.12 9.71
CA VAL A 9 4.26 -5.18 9.57
C VAL A 9 5.45 -5.64 10.41
N ASN A 10 5.22 -6.13 11.63
CA ASN A 10 6.30 -6.66 12.47
C ASN A 10 7.04 -7.85 11.84
N GLN A 11 6.36 -8.69 11.06
CA GLN A 11 7.00 -9.81 10.32
C GLN A 11 7.89 -9.31 9.18
N ARG A 12 7.62 -8.12 8.63
CA ARG A 12 8.37 -7.51 7.52
C ARG A 12 9.45 -6.52 7.96
N LEU A 13 9.58 -6.23 9.25
CA LEU A 13 10.61 -5.31 9.76
C LEU A 13 12.04 -5.77 9.43
N GLY A 14 12.26 -7.08 9.32
CA GLY A 14 13.59 -7.64 9.03
C GLY A 14 14.03 -7.50 7.57
N ASP A 15 13.09 -7.44 6.63
CA ASP A 15 13.38 -7.42 5.18
C ASP A 15 12.98 -6.10 4.50
N CYS A 16 12.12 -5.30 5.13
CA CYS A 16 11.57 -4.05 4.59
C CYS A 16 10.97 -4.21 3.18
N ASN A 17 10.47 -5.40 2.84
CA ASN A 17 9.87 -5.69 1.55
C ASN A 17 8.38 -5.38 1.56
N LEU A 18 7.90 -4.76 0.48
CA LEU A 18 6.48 -4.48 0.25
C LEU A 18 5.84 -5.72 -0.38
N VAL A 19 5.73 -6.78 0.39
CA VAL A 19 5.05 -8.02 -0.04
C VAL A 19 3.74 -8.09 0.69
N HIS A 20 2.66 -8.17 -0.07
CA HIS A 20 1.33 -8.28 0.50
C HIS A 20 1.09 -9.60 1.20
N SER A 21 0.15 -9.53 2.11
CA SER A 21 -0.21 -10.62 2.97
C SER A 21 -1.22 -11.55 2.27
N THR A 22 -0.95 -12.85 2.25
CA THR A 22 -1.80 -13.83 1.53
C THR A 22 -3.03 -14.25 2.35
N ASN A 23 -4.17 -14.52 1.72
CA ASN A 23 -5.37 -15.08 2.39
C ASN A 23 -5.94 -14.23 3.54
N ARG A 24 -6.34 -12.98 3.29
CA ARG A 24 -6.97 -12.10 4.29
C ARG A 24 -8.35 -11.62 3.82
N PRO A 25 -9.29 -11.33 4.74
CA PRO A 25 -10.60 -10.77 4.39
C PRO A 25 -10.59 -9.23 4.26
N TYR A 26 -9.41 -8.59 4.21
CA TYR A 26 -9.26 -7.14 4.22
C TYR A 26 -8.42 -6.69 3.03
N GLY A 27 -8.72 -5.50 2.50
CA GLY A 27 -7.78 -4.79 1.61
C GLY A 27 -6.53 -4.35 2.38
N GLU A 28 -5.41 -4.26 1.69
CA GLU A 28 -4.11 -3.95 2.29
C GLU A 28 -3.38 -2.92 1.44
N ASN A 29 -2.82 -1.90 2.11
CA ASN A 29 -1.84 -1.00 1.51
C ASN A 29 -0.56 -1.07 2.34
N LEU A 30 0.58 -1.21 1.68
CA LEU A 30 1.90 -1.19 2.31
C LEU A 30 2.64 0.09 1.91
N ALA A 31 3.48 0.57 2.81
CA ALA A 31 4.36 1.70 2.53
C ALA A 31 5.65 1.53 3.33
N LYS A 32 6.76 1.97 2.75
CA LYS A 32 8.05 2.08 3.42
C LYS A 32 8.68 3.42 3.12
N GLY A 33 9.46 3.90 4.06
CA GLY A 33 10.23 5.13 3.94
C GLY A 33 11.45 5.06 4.86
N SER A 34 12.31 6.08 4.76
CA SER A 34 13.49 6.23 5.61
C SER A 34 13.32 7.42 6.57
N GLY A 35 14.06 7.43 7.68
CA GLY A 35 13.99 8.49 8.69
C GLY A 35 12.67 8.49 9.46
N GLU A 36 12.19 9.68 9.86
CA GLU A 36 10.83 9.81 10.39
C GLU A 36 9.81 9.52 9.30
N PHE A 37 9.24 8.32 9.34
CA PHE A 37 8.17 7.91 8.43
C PHE A 37 6.86 7.75 9.21
N THR A 38 5.98 8.73 9.08
CA THR A 38 4.71 8.77 9.80
C THR A 38 3.60 8.07 9.03
N GLY A 39 2.55 7.63 9.74
CA GLY A 39 1.35 7.11 9.09
C GLY A 39 0.68 8.11 8.14
N ARG A 40 0.78 9.42 8.43
CA ARG A 40 0.32 10.48 7.52
C ARG A 40 1.12 10.49 6.22
N ALA A 41 2.45 10.43 6.30
CA ALA A 41 3.31 10.39 5.12
C ALA A 41 3.03 9.16 4.25
N ALA A 42 2.75 8.01 4.87
CA ALA A 42 2.31 6.80 4.16
C ALA A 42 0.98 7.02 3.40
N VAL A 43 -0.03 7.62 4.04
CA VAL A 43 -1.30 7.92 3.38
C VAL A 43 -1.13 8.95 2.25
N GLU A 44 -0.29 9.97 2.45
CA GLU A 44 0.02 10.94 1.40
C GLU A 44 0.75 10.33 0.19
N LEU A 45 1.51 9.24 0.37
CA LEU A 45 2.08 8.48 -0.74
C LEU A 45 1.00 7.75 -1.53
N TRP A 46 0.07 7.07 -0.86
CA TRP A 46 -1.03 6.37 -1.54
C TRP A 46 -1.96 7.35 -2.28
N VAL A 47 -2.28 8.49 -1.67
CA VAL A 47 -3.16 9.50 -2.31
C VAL A 47 -2.51 10.15 -3.53
N ARG A 48 -1.16 10.24 -3.58
CA ARG A 48 -0.43 10.80 -4.73
C ARG A 48 -0.63 10.01 -6.01
N GLU A 49 -1.16 8.79 -5.94
CA GLU A 49 -1.51 8.00 -7.12
C GLU A 49 -2.81 8.43 -7.80
N LYS A 50 -3.59 9.35 -7.20
CA LYS A 50 -4.86 9.81 -7.76
C LYS A 50 -4.81 10.18 -9.26
N PRO A 51 -3.76 10.82 -9.81
CA PRO A 51 -3.68 11.10 -11.24
C PRO A 51 -3.62 9.85 -12.14
N PHE A 52 -3.28 8.70 -11.57
CA PHE A 52 -3.18 7.40 -12.24
C PHE A 52 -4.44 6.54 -12.08
N TYR A 53 -5.52 7.09 -11.52
CA TYR A 53 -6.80 6.42 -11.41
C TYR A 53 -7.79 7.00 -12.41
N ASP A 54 -8.25 6.19 -13.37
CA ASP A 54 -9.29 6.57 -14.31
C ASP A 54 -10.67 6.23 -13.72
N TYR A 55 -11.40 7.29 -13.36
CA TYR A 55 -12.75 7.19 -12.80
C TYR A 55 -13.80 6.75 -13.83
N ALA A 56 -13.56 6.95 -15.13
CA ALA A 56 -14.52 6.58 -16.18
C ALA A 56 -14.53 5.07 -16.40
N SER A 57 -13.35 4.44 -16.39
CA SER A 57 -13.20 2.98 -16.51
C SER A 57 -13.19 2.26 -15.15
N ASN A 58 -13.10 3.01 -14.04
CA ASN A 58 -12.92 2.48 -12.69
C ASN A 58 -11.67 1.58 -12.58
N SER A 59 -10.57 1.99 -13.24
CA SER A 59 -9.34 1.22 -13.31
C SER A 59 -8.10 2.10 -13.18
N CYS A 60 -6.97 1.49 -12.80
CA CYS A 60 -5.69 2.17 -12.74
C CYS A 60 -5.05 2.27 -14.14
N VAL A 61 -4.36 3.38 -14.41
CA VAL A 61 -3.67 3.66 -15.67
C VAL A 61 -2.20 4.00 -15.39
N GLY A 62 -1.25 3.52 -16.21
CA GLY A 62 0.17 3.88 -16.05
C GLY A 62 1.10 2.80 -15.45
N GLY A 63 0.70 1.53 -15.43
CA GLY A 63 1.58 0.41 -15.07
C GLY A 63 1.85 0.32 -13.57
N GLU A 64 3.04 -0.19 -13.20
CA GLU A 64 3.35 -0.59 -11.82
C GLU A 64 3.26 0.51 -10.76
N TRP A 65 3.33 1.77 -11.20
CA TRP A 65 3.34 2.97 -10.35
C TRP A 65 1.93 3.44 -9.92
N ALA A 66 0.88 2.83 -10.47
CA ALA A 66 -0.52 3.17 -10.20
C ALA A 66 -1.18 2.22 -9.17
N LEU A 67 -0.39 1.35 -8.55
CA LEU A 67 -0.87 0.09 -8.01
C LEU A 67 -1.16 0.09 -6.50
N HIS A 68 -0.88 1.16 -5.75
CA HIS A 68 -1.47 1.29 -4.41
C HIS A 68 -3.00 1.51 -4.47
N ALA A 69 -3.56 1.92 -5.61
CA ALA A 69 -5.01 2.03 -5.85
C ALA A 69 -5.65 0.82 -6.60
N GLY A 70 -4.84 -0.12 -7.12
CA GLY A 70 -5.32 -1.19 -8.02
C GLY A 70 -4.74 -2.60 -7.84
N GLY A 71 -3.91 -2.84 -6.81
CA GLY A 71 -3.34 -4.16 -6.56
C GLY A 71 -2.06 -4.44 -7.34
N VAL A 72 -0.93 -3.92 -6.88
CA VAL A 72 0.19 -4.83 -6.61
C VAL A 72 -0.26 -5.50 -5.34
N ALA A 73 -0.44 -6.80 -5.43
CA ALA A 73 -1.00 -7.64 -4.39
C ALA A 73 0.08 -8.49 -3.73
#